data_AF-A0A2W5YMY4-F1
#
_entry.id   AF-A0A2W5YMY4-F1
#
_cell.length_a   1.000
_cell.length_b   1.000
_cell.length_c   1.000
_cell.angle_alpha   90.00
_cell.angle_beta   90.00
_cell.angle_gamma   90.00
#
_symmetry.space_group_name_H-M   'P 1'
#
loop_
_entity.id
_entity.type
_entity.pdbx_description
1 polymer ?
#
loop_
_entity_poly.entity_id
_entity_poly.type
_entity_poly.pdbx_seq_one_letter_code
_entity_poly.pdbx_strand_id
1 'polypeptide(L)' 'MNESEAIVPDWRWGTAEGSRDLDRLLDRRLTFREKLEWLEEAETLSLQMRAVRDGKPTSLRDEAS' A
#
# COMPACT_ATOMS: atom_id res chain seq x y z
N MET A 1 21.66 -5.21 -4.06
CA MET A 1 20.63 -4.53 -3.25
C MET A 1 20.95 -4.88 -1.81
N ASN A 2 21.39 -3.92 -0.99
CA ASN A 2 21.76 -4.20 0.40
C ASN A 2 20.48 -4.49 1.21
N GLU A 3 20.43 -5.65 1.86
CA GLU A 3 19.28 -6.15 2.62
C GLU A 3 19.01 -5.35 3.92
N SER A 4 19.85 -4.36 4.25
CA SER A 4 19.80 -3.59 5.51
C SER A 4 18.78 -2.44 5.53
N GLU A 5 17.93 -2.30 4.51
CA GLU A 5 17.17 -1.06 4.26
C GLU A 5 15.66 -1.27 4.09
N ALA A 6 15.07 -2.30 4.71
CA ALA A 6 13.61 -2.47 4.72
C ALA A 6 12.90 -1.24 5.33
N ILE A 7 11.81 -0.80 4.71
CA ILE A 7 10.92 0.23 5.27
C ILE A 7 10.12 -0.43 6.40
N VAL A 8 10.57 -0.26 7.64
CA VAL A 8 10.00 -0.94 8.82
C VAL A 8 8.77 -0.19 9.33
N PRO A 9 7.59 -0.85 9.42
CA PRO A 9 6.37 -0.23 9.95
C PRO A 9 6.60 0.55 11.25
N ASP A 10 6.24 1.82 11.25
CA ASP A 10 6.43 2.73 12.38
C ASP A 10 5.19 3.61 12.57
N TRP A 11 4.72 3.72 13.82
CA TRP A 11 3.55 4.54 14.17
C TRP A 11 3.74 6.01 13.77
N ARG A 12 4.99 6.50 13.73
CA ARG A 12 5.29 7.88 13.38
C ARG A 12 4.85 8.24 11.96
N TRP A 13 4.76 7.27 11.05
CA TRP A 13 4.25 7.52 9.70
C TRP A 13 2.77 7.94 9.68
N GLY A 14 2.01 7.65 10.74
CA GLY A 14 0.66 8.17 10.93
C GLY A 14 0.60 9.64 11.36
N THR A 15 1.74 10.27 11.64
CA THR A 15 1.82 11.70 11.96
C THR A 15 2.06 12.53 10.70
N ALA A 16 1.68 13.81 10.72
CA ALA A 16 1.90 14.71 9.57
C ALA A 16 3.38 14.88 9.22
N GLU A 17 4.27 14.87 10.21
CA GLU A 17 5.72 14.95 9.99
C GLU A 17 6.26 13.62 9.45
N GLY A 18 5.96 12.51 10.11
CA GLY A 18 6.46 11.20 9.69
C GLY A 18 5.92 10.73 8.34
N SER A 19 4.71 11.13 7.94
CA SER A 19 4.19 10.91 6.59
C SER A 19 5.07 11.60 5.53
N ARG A 20 5.47 12.86 5.76
CA ARG A 20 6.35 13.59 4.83
C ARG A 20 7.74 12.99 4.73
N ASP A 21 8.26 12.49 5.85
CA ASP A 21 9.56 11.82 5.87
C ASP A 21 9.51 10.47 5.16
N LEU A 22 8.41 9.73 5.31
CA LEU A 22 8.16 8.50 4.57
C LEU A 22 8.07 8.78 3.06
N ASP A 23 7.33 9.81 2.65
CA ASP A 23 7.24 10.20 1.24
C ASP A 23 8.63 10.48 0.64
N ARG A 24 9.46 11.25 1.35
CA ARG A 24 10.85 11.53 0.92
C ARG A 24 11.71 10.28 0.85
N LEU A 25 11.50 9.31 1.74
CA LEU A 25 12.21 8.04 1.74
C LEU A 25 11.79 7.19 0.53
N LEU A 26 10.49 7.11 0.27
CA LEU A 26 9.93 6.40 -0.88
C LEU A 26 10.38 7.05 -2.20
N ASP A 27 10.44 8.38 -2.26
CA ASP A 27 10.94 9.13 -3.42
C ASP A 27 12.36 8.79 -3.83
N ARG A 28 13.23 8.51 -2.85
CA ARG A 28 14.63 8.16 -3.10
C ARG A 28 14.83 6.69 -3.47
N ARG A 29 13.88 5.82 -3.11
CA ARG A 29 14.04 4.37 -3.19
C ARG A 29 13.23 3.72 -4.30
N LEU A 30 12.02 4.22 -4.54
CA LEU A 30 11.10 3.64 -5.50
C LEU A 30 11.09 4.47 -6.77
N THR A 31 11.11 3.76 -7.90
CA THR A 31 10.74 4.33 -9.19
C THR A 31 9.27 4.75 -9.19
N PHE A 32 8.90 5.58 -10.15
CA PHE A 32 7.50 5.99 -10.31
C PHE A 32 6.56 4.79 -10.52
N ARG A 33 7.00 3.76 -11.26
CA ARG A 33 6.20 2.55 -11.49
C ARG A 33 5.96 1.77 -10.20
N GLU A 34 7.00 1.53 -9.41
CA GLU A 34 6.87 0.78 -8.15
C GLU A 34 5.96 1.50 -7.15
N LYS A 35 5.95 2.84 -7.15
CA LYS A 35 5.01 3.62 -6.34
C LYS A 35 3.57 3.46 -6.82
N LEU A 36 3.33 3.44 -8.13
CA LEU A 36 2.00 3.21 -8.68
C LEU A 36 1.47 1.83 -8.30
N GLU A 37 2.29 0.79 -8.47
CA GLU A 37 1.93 -0.58 -8.07
C GLU A 37 1.57 -0.64 -6.57
N TRP A 38 2.36 0.00 -5.71
CA TRP A 38 2.06 0.07 -4.28
C TRP A 38 0.73 0.79 -3.97
N LEU A 39 0.40 1.86 -4.69
CA LEU A 39 -0.88 2.55 -4.54
C LEU A 39 -2.08 1.72 -5.02
N GLU A 40 -1.93 0.99 -6.12
CA GLU A 40 -2.95 0.08 -6.65
C GLU A 40 -3.24 -1.08 -5.68
N GLU A 41 -2.20 -1.64 -5.06
CA GLU A 41 -2.34 -2.66 -4.01
C GLU A 41 -3.07 -2.11 -2.78
N ALA A 42 -2.71 -0.89 -2.35
CA ALA A 42 -3.37 -0.23 -1.21
C ALA A 42 -4.85 0.09 -1.49
N GLU A 43 -5.18 0.51 -2.71
CA GLU A 43 -6.57 0.72 -3.14
C GLU A 43 -7.34 -0.61 -3.17
N THR A 44 -6.76 -1.66 -3.74
CA THR A 44 -7.37 -2.99 -3.81
C THR A 44 -7.69 -3.52 -2.42
N LEU A 45 -6.75 -3.40 -1.47
CA LEU A 45 -6.97 -3.76 -0.08
C LEU A 45 -8.10 -2.94 0.55
N SER A 46 -8.12 -1.63 0.31
CA SER A 46 -9.15 -0.73 0.84
C SER A 46 -10.55 -1.09 0.35
N LEU A 47 -10.67 -1.48 -0.93
CA LEU A 47 -11.92 -1.96 -1.51
C LEU A 47 -12.36 -3.29 -0.90
N GLN A 48 -11.45 -4.23 -0.69
CA GLN A 48 -11.73 -5.51 -0.03
C GLN A 48 -12.21 -5.28 1.42
N MET A 49 -11.51 -4.45 2.19
CA MET A 49 -11.91 -4.12 3.56
C MET A 49 -13.28 -3.45 3.62
N ARG A 50 -13.60 -2.57 2.65
CA ARG A 50 -14.94 -1.99 2.51
C ARG A 50 -15.99 -3.05 2.22
N ALA A 51 -15.74 -3.95 1.27
CA ALA A 51 -16.65 -5.02 0.91
C ALA A 51 -16.96 -5.96 2.10
N VAL A 52 -15.93 -6.32 2.87
CA VAL A 52 -16.06 -7.09 4.12
C VAL A 52 -16.94 -6.35 5.13
N ARG A 53 -16.68 -5.06 5.36
CA ARG A 53 -17.47 -4.24 6.30
C ARG A 53 -18.93 -4.12 5.87
N ASP A 54 -19.17 -3.97 4.57
CA ASP A 54 -20.51 -3.78 4.01
C ASP A 54 -21.26 -5.12 3.81
N GLY A 55 -20.68 -6.25 4.25
CA GLY A 55 -21.28 -7.57 4.17
C GLY A 55 -21.39 -8.15 2.76
N LYS A 56 -20.67 -7.56 1.79
CA LYS A 56 -20.66 -8.01 0.40
C LYS A 56 -19.38 -8.81 0.15
N PRO A 57 -19.44 -10.14 -0.01
CA PRO A 57 -18.23 -10.92 -0.31
C PRO A 57 -17.64 -10.43 -1.65
N THR A 58 -16.31 -10.31 -1.71
CA THR A 58 -15.57 -10.00 -2.94
C THR A 58 -15.63 -11.22 -3.87
N SER A 59 -16.79 -11.46 -4.50
CA SER A 59 -16.98 -12.47 -5.54
C SER A 59 -16.44 -11.92 -6.86
N LEU A 60 -15.12 -11.83 -6.99
CA LEU A 60 -14.46 -11.51 -8.27
C LEU A 60 -13.22 -12.40 -8.39
N ARG A 61 -13.45 -13.69 -8.66
CA ARG A 61 -12.42 -14.57 -9.25
C ARG A 61 -12.93 -15.82 -9.98
N ASP A 62 -14.24 -16.01 -10.13
CA ASP A 62 -14.80 -17.25 -10.71
C ASP A 62 -15.51 -17.06 -12.07
N GLU A 63 -15.19 -16.02 -12.84
CA GLU A 63 -15.66 -15.90 -14.24
C GLU A 63 -14.48 -15.76 -15.21
N ALA A 64 -13.65 -16.81 -15.24
CA ALA A 64 -12.76 -17.11 -16.34
C ALA A 64 -12.57 -18.63 -16.42
N SER A 65 -13.59 -19.32 -16.93
CA SER A 65 -13.52 -20.70 -17.44
C SER A 65 -14.38 -20.82 -18.68
#